data_AF-A0AAV8HBS6-F1
#
_entry.id   AF-A0AAV8HBS6-F1
#
_cell.length_a   1.000
_cell.length_b   1.000
_cell.length_c   1.000
_cell.angle_alpha   90.00
_cell.angle_beta   90.00
_cell.angle_gamma   90.00
#
_symmetry.space_group_name_H-M   'P 1'
#
loop_
_entity.id
_entity.type
_entity.pdbx_description
1 polymer ?
#
loop_
_entity_poly.entity_id
_entity_poly.type
_entity_poly.pdbx_seq_one_letter_code
_entity_poly.pdbx_strand_id
1 'polypeptide(L)'
;MDDLKINGAPIEAEVKQFPGFQGDLLSKHYAGYITVGAESHKRHMHYHFITSERNPTRDPLTYYVNGGPGCSAYSAIVHLIGPFKIEDTVHRVKDPIRLRRNPYTWTKVSNVLFVDSPVGAGYSYADNEGDYVLNDSATIADLYDVLMKWFEEYPEFISNPFYIAGSSYSGMYVPVLAQQIVNGNEGNHGIYINFKLSYSCESNQVPFTPPAQGAPMAKPIADVDIDASMDEVQRRLMFEDECILVDEQDNVVGHESKYNCHLMEKIESENLLHRAFSVFLFNSKHELLLQQRSATNTCCSHPLYRDSELIDENFLGVKNAAQRKLLDELGIPAEDVPIEQFIPLGRMLYKAPSDGKWGEHELDYLLFIVRDVKLLPNPDEVADVKYVSREQLQELIKKADAGEEGVKLSPWFRLVVDNFLMKWWDHLEKGTLAEAADMKTIHRLKN
;
A
#
# COMPACT_ATOMS: atom_id res chain seq x y z
N MET A 1 8.29 41.45 6.28
CA MET A 1 8.65 40.10 5.83
C MET A 1 8.52 40.16 4.34
N ASP A 2 9.65 40.30 3.67
CA ASP A 2 9.69 40.63 2.24
C ASP A 2 9.20 39.45 1.41
N ASP A 3 8.21 39.72 0.56
CA ASP A 3 7.78 38.85 -0.53
C ASP A 3 8.97 38.63 -1.47
N LEU A 4 9.68 37.52 -1.25
CA LEU A 4 10.63 36.99 -2.22
C LEU A 4 9.83 36.57 -3.46
N LYS A 5 9.75 37.48 -4.43
CA LYS A 5 9.22 37.18 -5.76
C LYS A 5 10.06 36.06 -6.36
N ILE A 6 9.45 34.89 -6.50
CA ILE A 6 9.89 33.80 -7.37
C ILE A 6 9.86 34.36 -8.79
N ASN A 7 11.00 34.87 -9.28
CA ASN A 7 11.13 35.56 -10.56
C ASN A 7 11.62 34.64 -11.70
N GLY A 8 11.93 33.37 -11.42
CA GLY A 8 12.42 32.41 -12.42
C GLY A 8 11.32 31.62 -13.11
N ALA A 9 10.27 31.24 -12.37
CA ALA A 9 9.12 30.53 -12.91
C ALA A 9 8.46 31.27 -14.11
N PRO A 10 8.18 30.59 -15.24
CA PRO A 10 7.49 31.19 -16.38
C PRO A 10 6.12 31.76 -15.97
N ILE A 11 5.93 33.07 -16.11
CA ILE A 11 4.69 33.77 -15.70
C ILE A 11 3.46 33.17 -16.41
N GLU A 12 3.64 32.73 -17.65
CA GLU A 12 2.57 32.12 -18.46
C GLU A 12 2.13 30.74 -17.94
N ALA A 13 2.95 30.08 -17.13
CA ALA A 13 2.63 28.79 -16.51
C ALA A 13 1.85 28.92 -15.19
N GLU A 14 1.70 30.13 -14.62
CA GLU A 14 1.06 30.32 -13.32
C GLU A 14 -0.43 29.96 -13.35
N VAL A 15 -0.81 28.98 -12.54
CA VAL A 15 -2.19 28.54 -12.36
C VAL A 15 -2.83 29.39 -11.26
N LYS A 16 -3.79 30.24 -11.63
CA LYS A 16 -4.47 31.16 -10.69
C LYS A 16 -5.67 30.54 -9.99
N GLN A 17 -6.24 29.48 -10.57
CA GLN A 17 -7.41 28.78 -10.05
C GLN A 17 -7.30 27.30 -10.37
N PHE A 18 -7.70 26.45 -9.44
CA PHE A 18 -7.74 25.00 -9.65
C PHE A 18 -9.20 24.55 -9.85
N PRO A 19 -9.53 23.86 -10.97
CA PRO A 19 -10.91 23.46 -11.25
C PRO A 19 -11.56 22.69 -10.10
N GLY A 20 -12.76 23.12 -9.70
CA GLY A 20 -13.53 22.52 -8.61
C GLY A 20 -13.16 22.99 -7.20
N PHE A 21 -12.05 23.72 -7.01
CA PHE A 21 -11.72 24.32 -5.72
C PHE A 21 -12.26 25.76 -5.62
N GLN A 22 -13.03 26.05 -4.57
CA GLN A 22 -13.55 27.38 -4.28
C GLN A 22 -12.73 28.01 -3.14
N GLY A 23 -11.80 28.89 -3.47
CA GLY A 23 -10.96 29.61 -2.51
C GLY A 23 -9.63 30.05 -3.12
N ASP A 24 -8.85 30.79 -2.34
CA ASP A 24 -7.51 31.22 -2.75
C ASP A 24 -6.52 30.05 -2.60
N LEU A 25 -5.62 29.92 -3.58
CA LEU A 25 -4.49 29.01 -3.50
C LEU A 25 -3.52 29.52 -2.43
N LEU A 26 -3.20 28.68 -1.44
CA LEU A 26 -2.33 29.06 -0.31
C LEU A 26 -0.85 29.16 -0.68
N SER A 27 -0.48 28.66 -1.85
CA SER A 27 0.85 28.80 -2.45
C SER A 27 0.71 28.91 -3.97
N LYS A 28 1.82 29.19 -4.66
CA LYS A 28 1.83 29.29 -6.12
C LYS A 28 1.82 27.92 -6.77
N HIS A 29 1.02 27.81 -7.82
CA HIS A 29 0.94 26.64 -8.70
C HIS A 29 1.41 27.02 -10.10
N TYR A 30 2.08 26.11 -10.77
CA TYR A 30 2.51 26.26 -12.16
C TYR A 30 2.22 24.97 -12.93
N ALA A 31 1.78 25.06 -14.18
CA ALA A 31 1.55 23.89 -15.02
C ALA A 31 1.98 24.18 -16.46
N GLY A 32 2.53 23.16 -17.13
CA GLY A 32 3.07 23.31 -18.47
C GLY A 32 3.60 21.99 -19.02
N TYR A 33 4.40 22.09 -20.07
CA TYR A 33 4.99 20.94 -20.76
C TYR A 33 6.51 21.06 -20.84
N ILE A 34 7.20 19.97 -20.53
CA ILE A 34 8.61 19.79 -20.84
C ILE A 34 8.72 18.79 -22.00
N THR A 35 9.36 19.20 -23.09
CA THR A 35 9.53 18.33 -24.26
C THR A 35 10.82 17.53 -24.15
N VAL A 36 10.75 16.20 -24.28
CA VAL A 36 11.87 15.25 -24.20
C VAL A 36 11.96 14.39 -25.46
N GLY A 37 13.05 13.63 -25.59
CA GLY A 37 13.33 12.80 -26.77
C GLY A 37 14.04 13.53 -27.91
N ALA A 38 14.38 12.77 -28.94
CA ALA A 38 15.00 13.30 -30.16
C ALA A 38 14.00 14.09 -31.01
N GLU A 39 14.49 14.92 -31.92
CA GLU A 39 13.65 15.86 -32.66
C GLU A 39 12.56 15.21 -33.53
N SER A 40 12.79 13.97 -33.98
CA SER A 40 11.80 13.16 -34.71
C SER A 40 10.94 12.27 -33.83
N HIS A 41 11.15 12.28 -32.51
CA HIS A 41 10.51 11.41 -31.51
C HIS A 41 10.18 12.21 -30.23
N LYS A 42 9.55 13.38 -30.41
CA LYS A 42 9.23 14.29 -29.31
C LYS A 42 8.09 13.75 -28.47
N ARG A 43 8.31 13.81 -27.15
CA ARG A 43 7.31 13.53 -26.13
C ARG A 43 7.15 14.78 -25.27
N HIS A 44 5.92 15.24 -25.13
CA HIS A 44 5.56 16.43 -24.36
C HIS A 44 5.02 15.99 -23.01
N MET A 45 5.83 16.15 -21.97
CA MET A 45 5.54 15.68 -20.61
C MET A 45 4.88 16.81 -19.82
N HIS A 46 3.60 16.62 -19.47
CA HIS A 46 2.87 17.59 -18.68
C HIS A 46 3.34 17.56 -17.20
N TYR A 47 3.59 18.73 -16.63
CA TYR A 47 3.89 18.88 -15.21
C TYR A 47 2.90 19.79 -14.50
N HIS A 48 2.72 19.57 -13.21
CA HIS A 48 2.09 20.51 -12.29
C HIS A 48 3.01 20.68 -11.07
N PHE A 49 3.49 21.90 -10.84
CA PHE A 49 4.40 22.25 -9.77
C PHE A 49 3.67 23.10 -8.73
N ILE A 50 3.78 22.72 -7.45
CA ILE A 50 3.13 23.43 -6.34
C ILE A 50 4.21 23.83 -5.33
N THR A 51 4.34 25.12 -5.09
CA THR A 51 5.32 25.65 -4.14
C THR A 51 4.92 25.38 -2.68
N SER A 52 5.89 25.35 -1.78
CA SER A 52 5.63 25.19 -0.35
C SER A 52 4.77 26.34 0.20
N GLU A 53 3.78 26.02 1.01
CA GLU A 53 2.96 26.99 1.75
C GLU A 53 3.74 27.71 2.87
N ARG A 54 4.96 27.24 3.19
CA ARG A 54 5.83 27.86 4.21
C ARG A 54 6.90 28.76 3.59
N ASN A 55 7.98 28.19 3.06
CA ASN A 55 9.07 28.96 2.46
C ASN A 55 9.62 28.25 1.22
N PRO A 56 9.09 28.55 0.03
CA PRO A 56 9.48 27.88 -1.22
C PRO A 56 10.98 27.86 -1.51
N THR A 57 11.73 28.92 -1.16
CA THR A 57 13.16 29.03 -1.48
C THR A 57 14.07 28.29 -0.49
N ARG A 58 13.52 27.79 0.62
CA ARG A 58 14.28 27.05 1.66
C ARG A 58 13.79 25.63 1.89
N ASP A 59 12.51 25.41 1.65
CA ASP A 59 11.88 24.12 1.85
C ASP A 59 12.31 23.13 0.77
N PRO A 60 12.31 21.83 1.05
CA PRO A 60 12.67 20.82 0.06
C PRO A 60 11.92 20.93 -1.28
N LEU A 61 12.51 20.38 -2.33
CA LEU A 61 11.83 20.07 -3.58
C LEU A 61 11.66 18.55 -3.67
N THR A 62 10.42 18.11 -3.75
CA THR A 62 10.04 16.71 -3.95
C THR A 62 9.58 16.50 -5.38
N TYR A 63 10.29 15.68 -6.14
CA TYR A 63 9.82 15.18 -7.42
C TYR A 63 8.96 13.94 -7.21
N TYR A 64 7.65 14.05 -7.41
CA TYR A 64 6.69 12.97 -7.16
C TYR A 64 6.32 12.25 -8.46
N VAL A 65 6.69 10.98 -8.55
CA VAL A 65 6.41 10.09 -9.69
C VAL A 65 5.24 9.19 -9.31
N ASN A 66 4.09 9.40 -9.96
CA ASN A 66 2.92 8.54 -9.75
C ASN A 66 3.08 7.20 -10.48
N GLY A 67 2.52 6.11 -9.94
CA GLY A 67 2.61 4.76 -10.52
C GLY A 67 1.43 4.38 -11.42
N GLY A 68 0.98 3.13 -11.35
CA GLY A 68 -0.07 2.56 -12.22
C GLY A 68 0.37 1.28 -12.93
N PRO A 69 1.31 1.31 -13.90
CA PRO A 69 1.89 2.49 -14.57
C PRO A 69 0.84 3.30 -15.36
N GLY A 70 1.11 4.60 -15.60
CA GLY A 70 0.28 5.46 -16.45
C GLY A 70 -0.82 6.27 -15.76
N CYS A 71 -0.88 6.28 -14.42
CA CYS A 71 -1.81 7.15 -13.70
C CYS A 71 -1.35 8.62 -13.79
N SER A 72 -2.30 9.53 -14.02
CA SER A 72 -1.99 10.96 -14.04
C SER A 72 -1.48 11.46 -12.69
N ALA A 73 -0.54 12.41 -12.74
CA ALA A 73 -0.11 13.25 -11.64
C ALA A 73 -1.28 13.91 -10.89
N TYR A 74 -2.36 14.26 -11.58
CA TYR A 74 -3.53 14.87 -10.94
C TYR A 74 -4.22 13.93 -9.96
N SER A 75 -4.11 12.62 -10.14
CA SER A 75 -4.58 11.66 -9.13
C SER A 75 -3.82 11.82 -7.82
N ALA A 76 -2.50 11.99 -7.85
CA ALA A 76 -1.72 12.26 -6.65
C ALA A 76 -2.08 13.62 -6.01
N ILE A 77 -2.46 14.60 -6.84
CA ILE A 77 -2.87 15.93 -6.37
C ILE A 77 -4.17 15.89 -5.56
N VAL A 78 -5.15 15.07 -5.98
CA VAL A 78 -6.49 15.04 -5.36
C VAL A 78 -6.78 13.84 -4.46
N HIS A 79 -6.05 12.73 -4.59
CA HIS A 79 -6.29 11.50 -3.82
C HIS A 79 -5.18 11.19 -2.81
N LEU A 80 -3.96 11.69 -3.03
CA LEU A 80 -2.78 11.34 -2.23
C LEU A 80 -2.25 12.56 -1.46
N ILE A 81 -1.14 13.13 -1.93
CA ILE A 81 -0.31 14.06 -1.17
C ILE A 81 -0.57 15.54 -1.51
N GLY A 82 -1.33 15.83 -2.57
CA GLY A 82 -1.56 17.20 -3.02
C GLY A 82 -2.53 17.99 -2.15
N PRO A 83 -2.71 19.29 -2.46
CA PRO A 83 -3.41 20.24 -1.59
C PRO A 83 -4.93 20.07 -1.57
N PHE A 84 -5.50 19.21 -2.42
CA PHE A 84 -6.94 19.08 -2.58
C PHE A 84 -7.43 17.66 -2.29
N LYS A 85 -8.71 17.55 -1.92
CA LYS A 85 -9.47 16.30 -1.88
C LYS A 85 -10.83 16.53 -2.52
N ILE A 86 -11.34 15.54 -3.23
CA ILE A 86 -12.73 15.58 -3.71
C ILE A 86 -13.68 15.61 -2.50
N GLU A 87 -14.67 16.50 -2.52
CA GLU A 87 -15.67 16.64 -1.44
C GLU A 87 -16.67 15.49 -1.42
N ASP A 88 -17.11 15.04 -2.59
CA ASP A 88 -18.05 13.94 -2.71
C ASP A 88 -17.36 12.57 -2.48
N THR A 89 -18.13 11.59 -2.03
CA THR A 89 -17.64 10.22 -1.82
C THR A 89 -17.32 9.54 -3.16
N VAL A 90 -16.35 8.62 -3.12
CA VAL A 90 -15.67 7.98 -4.27
C VAL A 90 -16.63 7.33 -5.29
N HIS A 91 -17.89 7.07 -4.94
CA HIS A 91 -18.85 6.37 -5.80
C HIS A 91 -19.73 7.26 -6.67
N ARG A 92 -19.80 8.58 -6.44
CA ARG A 92 -20.47 9.56 -7.33
C ARG A 92 -19.85 10.94 -7.19
N VAL A 93 -18.94 11.28 -8.09
CA VAL A 93 -18.53 12.68 -8.28
C VAL A 93 -19.72 13.43 -8.88
N LYS A 94 -20.29 14.39 -8.15
CA LYS A 94 -21.34 15.24 -8.71
C LYS A 94 -20.70 16.24 -9.68
N ASP A 95 -21.46 16.60 -10.70
CA ASP A 95 -21.14 17.72 -11.57
C ASP A 95 -21.87 18.97 -11.04
N PRO A 96 -21.18 20.09 -10.75
CA PRO A 96 -19.73 20.30 -10.86
C PRO A 96 -18.92 19.64 -9.75
N ILE A 97 -17.73 19.13 -10.12
CA ILE A 97 -16.75 18.59 -9.17
C ILE A 97 -16.42 19.65 -8.13
N ARG A 98 -16.48 19.27 -6.85
CA ARG A 98 -16.06 20.13 -5.75
C ARG A 98 -14.86 19.54 -5.04
N LEU A 99 -13.90 20.40 -4.78
CA LEU A 99 -12.68 20.10 -4.06
C LEU A 99 -12.65 20.89 -2.76
N ARG A 100 -12.24 20.21 -1.69
CA ARG A 100 -11.87 20.81 -0.41
C ARG A 100 -10.37 20.74 -0.20
N ARG A 101 -9.88 21.55 0.73
CA ARG A 101 -8.48 21.53 1.17
C ARG A 101 -8.13 20.18 1.80
N ASN A 102 -6.97 19.64 1.45
CA ASN A 102 -6.33 18.51 2.14
C ASN A 102 -5.50 19.01 3.34
N PRO A 103 -5.93 18.82 4.60
CA PRO A 103 -5.15 19.28 5.75
C PRO A 103 -3.81 18.54 5.92
N TYR A 104 -3.57 17.44 5.22
CA TYR A 104 -2.36 16.62 5.33
C TYR A 104 -1.48 16.66 4.07
N THR A 105 -1.63 17.70 3.23
CA THR A 105 -0.80 17.82 2.03
C THR A 105 0.68 17.99 2.35
N TRP A 106 1.53 17.44 1.49
CA TRP A 106 2.98 17.62 1.55
C TRP A 106 3.41 19.04 1.21
N THR A 107 2.57 19.79 0.48
CA THR A 107 2.84 21.19 0.12
C THR A 107 2.89 22.14 1.32
N LYS A 108 2.50 21.69 2.51
CA LYS A 108 2.74 22.41 3.77
C LYS A 108 4.22 22.58 4.12
N VAL A 109 5.08 21.67 3.65
CA VAL A 109 6.49 21.58 4.07
C VAL A 109 7.47 21.35 2.92
N SER A 110 6.99 21.15 1.70
CA SER A 110 7.82 20.88 0.52
C SER A 110 7.23 21.55 -0.72
N ASN A 111 8.10 21.97 -1.64
CA ASN A 111 7.70 22.22 -3.02
C ASN A 111 7.53 20.87 -3.71
N VAL A 112 6.46 20.65 -4.46
CA VAL A 112 6.18 19.34 -5.06
C VAL A 112 5.99 19.48 -6.57
N LEU A 113 6.85 18.80 -7.32
CA LEU A 113 6.77 18.66 -8.77
C LEU A 113 6.07 17.35 -9.10
N PHE A 114 4.90 17.42 -9.72
CA PHE A 114 4.17 16.28 -10.24
C PHE A 114 4.31 16.22 -11.76
N VAL A 115 4.58 15.04 -12.31
CA VAL A 115 4.70 14.83 -13.77
C VAL A 115 3.81 13.69 -14.20
N ASP A 116 3.07 13.91 -15.28
CA ASP A 116 2.34 12.87 -15.99
C ASP A 116 3.34 11.99 -16.76
N SER A 117 3.61 10.80 -16.25
CA SER A 117 4.58 9.86 -16.83
C SER A 117 4.10 8.41 -16.67
N PRO A 118 4.39 7.50 -17.62
CA PRO A 118 5.06 7.71 -18.92
C PRO A 118 4.24 8.56 -19.91
N VAL A 119 4.79 8.86 -21.10
CA VAL A 119 4.04 9.58 -22.15
C VAL A 119 2.73 8.85 -22.46
N GLY A 120 1.64 9.61 -22.62
CA GLY A 120 0.27 9.06 -22.71
C GLY A 120 -0.47 9.02 -21.36
N ALA A 121 0.22 9.18 -20.23
CA ALA A 121 -0.44 9.40 -18.94
C ALA A 121 -1.03 10.82 -18.88
N GLY A 122 -2.26 10.94 -18.36
CA GLY A 122 -2.90 12.24 -18.12
C GLY A 122 -2.91 13.13 -19.36
N TYR A 123 -2.21 14.27 -19.29
CA TYR A 123 -2.11 15.25 -20.37
C TYR A 123 -0.82 15.15 -21.18
N SER A 124 0.09 14.21 -20.87
CA SER A 124 1.32 13.98 -21.62
C SER A 124 1.04 13.26 -22.94
N TYR A 125 1.66 13.70 -24.03
CA TYR A 125 1.45 13.15 -25.37
C TYR A 125 2.73 13.13 -26.21
N ALA A 126 2.74 12.33 -27.27
CA ALA A 126 3.83 12.27 -28.25
C ALA A 126 3.34 12.69 -29.64
N ASP A 127 4.26 13.23 -30.45
CA ASP A 127 3.96 13.62 -31.83
C ASP A 127 3.72 12.39 -32.75
N ASN A 128 4.35 11.25 -32.44
CA ASN A 128 4.21 10.02 -33.22
C ASN A 128 3.57 8.90 -32.42
N GLU A 129 2.76 8.07 -33.08
CA GLU A 129 2.15 6.88 -32.46
C GLU A 129 3.17 5.85 -31.94
N GLY A 130 4.32 5.73 -32.61
CA GLY A 130 5.36 4.79 -32.20
C GLY A 130 6.01 5.12 -30.85
N ASP A 131 5.92 6.37 -30.40
CA ASP A 131 6.54 6.83 -29.15
C ASP A 131 5.69 6.49 -27.91
N TYR A 132 4.50 5.90 -28.10
CA TYR A 132 3.70 5.29 -27.03
C TYR A 132 4.06 3.82 -26.77
N VAL A 133 5.08 3.28 -27.44
CA VAL A 133 5.64 1.95 -27.10
C VAL A 133 6.63 2.13 -25.96
N LEU A 134 6.18 1.83 -24.74
CA LEU A 134 6.87 2.18 -23.51
C LEU A 134 7.74 1.04 -22.98
N ASN A 135 8.82 1.42 -22.29
CA ASN A 135 9.58 0.53 -21.40
C ASN A 135 10.16 1.35 -20.24
N ASP A 136 10.57 0.66 -19.18
CA ASP A 136 11.03 1.31 -17.95
C ASP A 136 12.27 2.18 -18.18
N SER A 137 13.24 1.67 -18.95
CA SER A 137 14.49 2.40 -19.22
C SER A 137 14.25 3.72 -19.96
N ALA A 138 13.39 3.70 -20.98
CA ALA A 138 12.99 4.90 -21.71
C ALA A 138 12.20 5.87 -20.83
N THR A 139 11.27 5.36 -20.00
CA THR A 139 10.48 6.17 -19.07
C THR A 139 11.36 6.88 -18.05
N ILE A 140 12.35 6.16 -17.49
CA ILE A 140 13.30 6.73 -16.53
C ILE A 140 14.19 7.79 -17.20
N ALA A 141 14.65 7.55 -18.43
CA ALA A 141 15.41 8.54 -19.18
C ALA A 141 14.59 9.81 -19.45
N ASP A 142 13.32 9.66 -19.84
CA ASP A 142 12.42 10.79 -20.02
C ASP A 142 12.18 11.55 -18.71
N LEU A 143 11.96 10.85 -17.59
CA LEU A 143 11.80 11.47 -16.26
C LEU A 143 13.04 12.25 -15.83
N TYR A 144 14.24 11.76 -16.13
CA TYR A 144 15.50 12.45 -15.89
C TYR A 144 15.63 13.69 -16.77
N ASP A 145 15.37 13.58 -18.07
CA ASP A 145 15.40 14.71 -19.01
C ASP A 145 14.37 15.79 -18.62
N VAL A 146 13.18 15.39 -18.18
CA VAL A 146 12.16 16.31 -17.65
C VAL A 146 12.75 17.08 -16.48
N LEU A 147 13.37 16.40 -15.52
CA LEU A 147 13.94 17.03 -14.33
C LEU A 147 15.05 18.04 -14.70
N MET A 148 15.96 17.66 -15.60
CA MET A 148 17.07 18.52 -16.00
C MET A 148 16.56 19.79 -16.68
N LYS A 149 15.66 19.65 -17.67
CA LYS A 149 15.05 20.79 -18.38
C LYS A 149 14.15 21.63 -17.47
N TRP A 150 13.45 21.00 -16.53
CA TRP A 150 12.66 21.73 -15.54
C TRP A 150 13.55 22.61 -14.65
N PHE A 151 14.73 22.13 -14.22
CA PHE A 151 15.67 22.98 -13.48
C PHE A 151 16.25 24.14 -14.32
N GLU A 152 16.30 24.02 -15.65
CA GLU A 152 16.66 25.14 -16.54
C GLU A 152 15.57 26.22 -16.53
N GLU A 153 14.30 25.83 -16.46
CA GLU A 153 13.15 26.76 -16.34
C GLU A 153 12.96 27.32 -14.93
N TYR A 154 13.35 26.57 -13.89
CA TYR A 154 13.16 26.90 -12.47
C TYR A 154 14.49 26.86 -11.69
N PRO A 155 15.52 27.63 -12.10
CA PRO A 155 16.87 27.53 -11.55
C PRO A 155 16.95 27.92 -10.06
N GLU A 156 16.00 28.70 -9.55
CA GLU A 156 15.94 29.11 -8.14
C GLU A 156 15.76 27.92 -7.18
N PHE A 157 15.24 26.78 -7.66
CA PHE A 157 15.03 25.58 -6.82
C PHE A 157 16.21 24.61 -6.83
N ILE A 158 17.25 24.83 -7.64
CA ILE A 158 18.44 23.95 -7.72
C ILE A 158 19.11 23.80 -6.34
N SER A 159 19.14 24.88 -5.55
CA SER A 159 19.77 24.88 -4.24
C SER A 159 18.98 24.15 -3.14
N ASN A 160 17.67 23.92 -3.38
CA ASN A 160 16.80 23.30 -2.39
C ASN A 160 17.20 21.85 -2.14
N PRO A 161 17.05 21.33 -0.91
CA PRO A 161 17.20 19.90 -0.65
C PRO A 161 16.26 19.11 -1.55
N PHE A 162 16.81 18.22 -2.38
CA PHE A 162 16.04 17.52 -3.42
C PHE A 162 15.75 16.07 -3.01
N TYR A 163 14.49 15.68 -3.17
CA TYR A 163 13.97 14.36 -2.86
C TYR A 163 13.20 13.81 -4.05
N ILE A 164 13.24 12.50 -4.25
CA ILE A 164 12.36 11.82 -5.18
C ILE A 164 11.38 10.99 -4.36
N ALA A 165 10.10 11.10 -4.68
CA ALA A 165 9.08 10.27 -4.07
C ALA A 165 8.18 9.61 -5.12
N GLY A 166 7.53 8.50 -4.78
CA GLY A 166 6.52 7.92 -5.66
C GLY A 166 5.62 6.92 -4.95
N SER A 167 4.59 6.46 -5.64
CA SER A 167 3.78 5.32 -5.20
C SER A 167 3.48 4.29 -6.29
N SER A 168 3.25 3.03 -5.89
CA SER A 168 2.95 1.89 -6.79
C SER A 168 4.14 1.53 -7.69
N TYR A 169 3.92 1.31 -8.99
CA TYR A 169 4.96 0.93 -9.97
C TYR A 169 6.12 1.93 -10.07
N SER A 170 5.99 3.14 -9.51
CA SER A 170 7.12 4.05 -9.33
C SER A 170 8.24 3.45 -8.47
N GLY A 171 7.97 2.37 -7.71
CA GLY A 171 9.01 1.57 -7.03
C GLY A 171 10.10 1.08 -7.99
N MET A 172 9.79 0.92 -9.27
CA MET A 172 10.78 0.63 -10.31
C MET A 172 11.51 1.88 -10.80
N TYR A 173 10.80 3.00 -10.96
CA TYR A 173 11.35 4.23 -11.54
C TYR A 173 12.23 5.00 -10.55
N VAL A 174 11.77 5.14 -9.30
CA VAL A 174 12.39 6.01 -8.29
C VAL A 174 13.82 5.59 -7.93
N PRO A 175 14.13 4.31 -7.68
CA PRO A 175 15.51 3.89 -7.37
C PRO A 175 16.46 4.10 -8.54
N VAL A 176 16.02 3.78 -9.77
CA VAL A 176 16.88 3.91 -10.95
C VAL A 176 17.08 5.38 -11.33
N LEU A 177 16.05 6.21 -11.21
CA LEU A 177 16.14 7.66 -11.38
C LEU A 177 17.08 8.28 -10.34
N ALA A 178 16.97 7.86 -9.08
CA ALA A 178 17.89 8.30 -8.02
C ALA A 178 19.35 7.92 -8.35
N GLN A 179 19.60 6.70 -8.84
CA GLN A 179 20.92 6.28 -9.28
C GLN A 179 21.43 7.13 -10.46
N GLN A 180 20.58 7.46 -11.42
CA GLN A 180 20.96 8.34 -12.53
C GLN A 180 21.36 9.75 -12.05
N ILE A 181 20.65 10.32 -11.08
CA ILE A 181 21.01 11.61 -10.47
C ILE A 181 22.35 11.54 -9.74
N VAL A 182 22.58 10.50 -8.94
CA VAL A 182 23.85 10.30 -8.25
C VAL A 182 25.01 10.20 -9.26
N ASN A 183 24.84 9.40 -10.31
CA ASN A 183 25.84 9.24 -11.37
C ASN A 183 26.07 10.55 -12.14
N GLY A 184 25.01 11.33 -12.41
CA GLY A 184 25.10 12.64 -13.06
C GLY A 184 25.89 13.63 -12.21
N ASN A 185 25.63 13.68 -10.91
CA ASN A 185 26.36 14.50 -9.95
C ASN A 185 27.85 14.11 -9.85
N GLU A 186 28.16 12.82 -9.73
CA GLU A 186 29.54 12.32 -9.64
C GLU A 186 30.33 12.52 -10.94
N GLY A 187 29.67 12.33 -12.09
CA GLY A 187 30.26 12.53 -13.42
C GLY A 187 30.35 14.00 -13.84
N ASN A 188 29.81 14.93 -13.06
CA ASN A 188 29.69 16.36 -13.39
C ASN A 188 28.96 16.58 -14.74
N HIS A 189 27.94 15.76 -15.01
CA HIS A 189 27.13 15.82 -16.23
C HIS A 189 25.90 16.71 -16.00
N GLY A 190 26.01 17.99 -16.34
CA GLY A 190 24.90 18.94 -16.30
C GLY A 190 24.76 19.69 -14.97
N ILE A 191 23.51 19.94 -14.56
CA ILE A 191 23.16 20.65 -13.31
C ILE A 191 23.40 19.74 -12.11
N TYR A 192 24.18 20.21 -11.12
CA TYR A 192 24.35 19.50 -9.86
C TYR A 192 23.08 19.59 -9.02
N ILE A 193 22.49 18.44 -8.68
CA ILE A 193 21.26 18.35 -7.90
C ILE A 193 21.60 18.08 -6.43
N ASN A 194 21.07 18.90 -5.51
CA ASN A 194 21.25 18.74 -4.06
C ASN A 194 20.44 17.55 -3.48
N PHE A 195 20.65 16.36 -4.04
CA PHE A 195 19.91 15.14 -3.75
C PHE A 195 20.17 14.64 -2.33
N LYS A 196 19.10 14.27 -1.62
CA LYS A 196 19.16 13.79 -0.23
C LYS A 196 18.70 12.36 -0.07
N LEU A 197 17.53 12.03 -0.62
CA LEU A 197 16.88 10.74 -0.41
C LEU A 197 15.85 10.46 -1.49
N SER A 198 15.66 9.19 -1.82
CA SER A 198 14.51 8.69 -2.57
C SER A 198 13.59 7.85 -1.67
N TYR A 199 12.28 7.93 -1.89
CA TYR A 199 11.27 7.19 -1.13
C TYR A 199 10.14 6.71 -2.05
N SER A 200 9.84 5.41 -2.10
CA SER A 200 8.67 4.91 -2.86
C SER A 200 7.76 4.13 -1.93
N CYS A 201 6.45 4.35 -2.03
CA CYS A 201 5.42 3.64 -1.27
C CYS A 201 4.60 2.77 -2.22
N GLU A 202 4.74 1.45 -2.19
CA GLU A 202 4.00 0.59 -3.11
C GLU A 202 2.51 0.48 -2.76
N SER A 203 1.65 0.68 -3.77
CA SER A 203 0.41 -0.09 -3.90
C SER A 203 0.70 -1.21 -4.90
N ASN A 204 0.65 -2.45 -4.41
CA ASN A 204 0.93 -3.69 -5.15
C ASN A 204 0.34 -3.71 -6.56
N GLN A 205 1.12 -4.13 -7.57
CA GLN A 205 0.78 -5.19 -8.56
C GLN A 205 1.82 -5.30 -9.72
N VAL A 206 2.17 -6.56 -10.02
CA VAL A 206 2.86 -7.19 -11.18
C VAL A 206 4.42 -7.38 -11.14
N PRO A 207 4.94 -8.64 -11.22
CA PRO A 207 6.37 -8.96 -11.22
C PRO A 207 7.05 -8.91 -12.60
N PHE A 208 8.32 -8.49 -12.62
CA PHE A 208 9.24 -8.46 -13.76
C PHE A 208 9.95 -9.82 -13.94
N THR A 209 10.16 -10.26 -15.18
CA THR A 209 11.03 -11.42 -15.52
C THR A 209 12.33 -10.93 -16.16
N PRO A 210 13.53 -11.28 -15.63
CA PRO A 210 14.80 -10.84 -16.21
C PRO A 210 15.29 -11.78 -17.34
N PRO A 211 15.98 -11.27 -18.38
CA PRO A 211 16.76 -12.10 -19.29
C PRO A 211 18.13 -12.47 -18.70
N ALA A 212 18.68 -13.58 -19.19
CA ALA A 212 19.82 -14.31 -18.66
C ALA A 212 21.19 -13.58 -18.66
N GLN A 213 21.86 -13.71 -17.51
CA GLN A 213 23.31 -13.77 -17.19
C GLN A 213 24.36 -13.06 -18.07
N GLY A 214 25.16 -12.19 -17.41
CA GLY A 214 26.61 -12.11 -17.66
C GLY A 214 27.31 -10.75 -17.41
N ALA A 215 27.67 -10.41 -16.17
CA ALA A 215 28.82 -9.54 -15.81
C ALA A 215 29.11 -9.59 -14.28
N PRO A 216 30.37 -9.41 -13.82
CA PRO A 216 30.84 -9.91 -12.52
C PRO A 216 30.59 -8.99 -11.32
N MET A 217 30.49 -9.66 -10.16
CA MET A 217 30.14 -9.17 -8.82
C MET A 217 31.17 -8.24 -8.15
N ALA A 218 30.67 -7.30 -7.35
CA ALA A 218 31.34 -6.83 -6.13
C ALA A 218 30.91 -7.68 -4.92
N LYS A 219 31.85 -7.98 -4.03
CA LYS A 219 31.77 -8.98 -2.95
C LYS A 219 30.93 -8.57 -1.71
N PRO A 220 30.49 -9.56 -0.89
CA PRO A 220 29.22 -9.54 -0.17
C PRO A 220 29.30 -9.03 1.27
N ILE A 221 28.15 -8.55 1.77
CA ILE A 221 27.81 -8.55 3.19
C ILE A 221 27.32 -9.98 3.52
N ALA A 222 27.79 -10.53 4.64
CA ALA A 222 27.72 -11.94 5.00
C ALA A 222 26.33 -12.58 4.85
N ASP A 223 26.33 -13.75 4.20
CA ASP A 223 25.19 -14.62 3.94
C ASP A 223 24.53 -15.09 5.25
N VAL A 224 23.22 -14.85 5.35
CA VAL A 224 22.30 -15.79 5.97
C VAL A 224 21.53 -16.42 4.81
N ASP A 225 21.76 -17.70 4.57
CA ASP A 225 21.05 -18.53 3.60
C ASP A 225 19.53 -18.47 3.88
N ILE A 226 18.79 -17.72 3.07
CA ILE A 226 17.32 -17.66 3.19
C ILE A 226 16.69 -18.05 1.85
N ASP A 227 16.38 -19.34 1.79
CA ASP A 227 15.20 -19.96 1.16
C ASP A 227 14.93 -19.57 -0.31
N ALA A 228 15.57 -20.28 -1.23
CA ALA A 228 15.37 -20.17 -2.68
C ALA A 228 13.97 -20.63 -3.17
N SER A 229 13.01 -20.84 -2.26
CA SER A 229 11.66 -21.34 -2.55
C SER A 229 10.56 -20.27 -2.39
N MET A 230 10.88 -19.10 -1.82
CA MET A 230 9.91 -18.04 -1.57
C MET A 230 9.98 -16.99 -2.68
N ASP A 231 8.82 -16.64 -3.25
CA ASP A 231 8.71 -15.62 -4.29
C ASP A 231 9.24 -14.25 -3.80
N GLU A 232 9.78 -13.44 -4.71
CA GLU A 232 10.43 -12.17 -4.37
C GLU A 232 9.47 -11.18 -3.67
N VAL A 233 8.18 -11.19 -4.04
CA VAL A 233 7.15 -10.35 -3.42
C VAL A 233 6.88 -10.80 -1.99
N GLN A 234 6.72 -12.09 -1.76
CA GLN A 234 6.48 -12.65 -0.43
C GLN A 234 7.70 -12.43 0.48
N ARG A 235 8.91 -12.59 -0.07
CA ARG A 235 10.15 -12.31 0.67
C ARG A 235 10.24 -10.86 1.10
N ARG A 236 9.90 -9.92 0.21
CA ARG A 236 9.92 -8.48 0.52
C ARG A 236 8.90 -8.11 1.58
N LEU A 237 7.65 -8.56 1.45
CA LEU A 237 6.61 -8.35 2.47
C LEU A 237 7.01 -8.91 3.83
N MET A 238 7.75 -10.02 3.87
CA MET A 238 8.27 -10.56 5.12
C MET A 238 9.26 -9.61 5.82
N PHE A 239 10.08 -8.85 5.09
CA PHE A 239 11.06 -7.95 5.71
C PHE A 239 10.58 -6.50 5.88
N GLU A 240 9.64 -6.04 5.06
CA GLU A 240 9.16 -4.65 5.07
C GLU A 240 7.91 -4.44 5.94
N ASP A 241 7.04 -5.44 6.06
CA ASP A 241 5.87 -5.32 6.93
C ASP A 241 6.31 -5.44 8.40
N GLU A 242 6.09 -4.38 9.16
CA GLU A 242 6.33 -4.34 10.60
C GLU A 242 5.05 -4.75 11.35
N CYS A 243 5.10 -5.90 12.03
CA CYS A 243 4.04 -6.37 12.91
C CYS A 243 4.08 -5.62 14.26
N ILE A 244 2.90 -5.46 14.88
CA ILE A 244 2.79 -4.88 16.23
C ILE A 244 3.12 -5.97 17.26
N LEU A 245 4.21 -5.80 18.01
CA LEU A 245 4.53 -6.68 19.13
C LEU A 245 3.69 -6.32 20.34
N VAL A 246 3.15 -7.33 21.01
CA VAL A 246 2.28 -7.18 22.18
C VAL A 246 2.68 -8.10 23.33
N ASP A 247 2.33 -7.72 24.55
CA ASP A 247 2.34 -8.64 25.68
C ASP A 247 1.08 -9.53 25.70
N GLU A 248 1.01 -10.49 26.62
CA GLU A 248 -0.14 -11.39 26.75
C GLU A 248 -1.43 -10.70 27.24
N GLN A 249 -1.38 -9.40 27.54
CA GLN A 249 -2.52 -8.56 27.89
C GLN A 249 -2.95 -7.67 26.72
N ASP A 250 -2.32 -7.84 25.55
CA ASP A 250 -2.54 -7.05 24.34
C ASP A 250 -2.06 -5.60 24.44
N ASN A 251 -1.10 -5.30 25.33
CA ASN A 251 -0.46 -4.00 25.35
C ASN A 251 0.68 -3.97 24.32
N VAL A 252 0.77 -2.89 23.54
CA VAL A 252 1.86 -2.71 22.57
C VAL A 252 3.19 -2.56 23.30
N VAL A 253 4.15 -3.43 22.97
CA VAL A 253 5.51 -3.41 23.55
C VAL A 253 6.60 -3.06 22.54
N GLY A 254 6.27 -3.02 21.25
CA GLY A 254 7.20 -2.65 20.19
C GLY A 254 6.69 -3.05 18.80
N HIS A 255 7.64 -3.24 17.89
CA HIS A 255 7.40 -3.71 16.54
C HIS A 255 8.58 -4.54 16.06
N GLU A 256 8.32 -5.40 15.08
CA GLU A 256 9.34 -6.23 14.43
C GLU A 256 8.83 -6.66 13.05
N SER A 257 9.76 -6.95 12.15
CA SER A 257 9.47 -7.46 10.81
C SER A 257 8.66 -8.76 10.87
N LYS A 258 7.71 -8.90 9.94
CA LYS A 258 6.89 -10.10 9.78
C LYS A 258 7.75 -11.36 9.69
N TYR A 259 8.92 -11.29 9.06
CA TYR A 259 9.91 -12.37 8.96
C TYR A 259 10.29 -12.87 10.35
N ASN A 260 10.75 -11.97 11.21
CA ASN A 260 11.21 -12.30 12.55
C ASN A 260 10.06 -12.74 13.45
N CYS A 261 8.88 -12.13 13.32
CA CYS A 261 7.67 -12.53 14.04
C CYS A 261 7.23 -13.97 13.76
N HIS A 262 7.56 -14.54 12.59
CA HIS A 262 7.12 -15.89 12.20
C HIS A 262 8.25 -16.93 12.22
N LEU A 263 9.47 -16.56 12.61
CA LEU A 263 10.56 -17.53 12.82
C LEU A 263 10.38 -18.23 14.17
N MET A 264 10.24 -19.56 14.15
CA MET A 264 10.12 -20.38 15.37
C MET A 264 11.27 -20.17 16.35
N GLU A 265 12.49 -19.95 15.84
CA GLU A 265 13.65 -19.66 16.68
C GLU A 265 13.43 -18.40 17.52
N LYS A 266 12.92 -17.31 16.93
CA LYS A 266 12.65 -16.06 17.65
C LYS A 266 11.41 -16.16 18.53
N ILE A 267 10.36 -16.83 18.05
CA ILE A 267 9.15 -17.14 18.85
C ILE A 267 9.51 -17.89 20.14
N GLU A 268 10.46 -18.83 20.11
CA GLU A 268 10.84 -19.61 21.28
C GLU A 268 11.93 -18.95 22.14
N SER A 269 12.92 -18.28 21.52
CA SER A 269 14.04 -17.68 22.25
C SER A 269 13.71 -16.32 22.87
N GLU A 270 12.90 -15.50 22.18
CA GLU A 270 12.55 -14.14 22.61
C GLU A 270 11.09 -14.03 23.06
N ASN A 271 10.30 -15.11 22.92
CA ASN A 271 8.86 -15.10 23.16
C ASN A 271 8.13 -14.01 22.36
N LEU A 272 8.54 -13.79 21.10
CA LEU A 272 7.90 -12.82 20.22
C LEU A 272 6.41 -13.18 20.05
N LEU A 273 5.56 -12.25 20.45
CA LEU A 273 4.11 -12.31 20.33
C LEU A 273 3.66 -11.06 19.58
N HIS A 274 2.92 -11.24 18.50
CA HIS A 274 2.40 -10.14 17.69
C HIS A 274 0.88 -10.16 17.59
N ARG A 275 0.31 -8.98 17.36
CA ARG A 275 -1.14 -8.83 17.13
C ARG A 275 -1.50 -9.34 15.73
N ALA A 276 -2.64 -10.01 15.61
CA ALA A 276 -3.19 -10.51 14.36
C ALA A 276 -4.71 -10.30 14.31
N PHE A 277 -5.31 -10.58 13.16
CA PHE A 277 -6.76 -10.67 13.01
C PHE A 277 -7.17 -11.79 12.05
N SER A 278 -8.38 -12.31 12.30
CA SER A 278 -9.06 -13.29 11.47
C SER A 278 -10.47 -12.80 11.13
N VAL A 279 -10.75 -12.66 9.83
CA VAL A 279 -12.08 -12.26 9.34
C VAL A 279 -12.93 -13.49 9.04
N PHE A 280 -14.19 -13.43 9.46
CA PHE A 280 -15.26 -14.35 9.08
C PHE A 280 -16.35 -13.57 8.35
N LEU A 281 -16.34 -13.64 7.01
CA LEU A 281 -17.31 -12.97 6.16
C LEU A 281 -18.46 -13.93 5.82
N PHE A 282 -19.68 -13.54 6.17
CA PHE A 282 -20.89 -14.26 5.81
C PHE A 282 -21.68 -13.49 4.77
N ASN A 283 -22.33 -14.19 3.85
CA ASN A 283 -23.30 -13.57 2.95
C ASN A 283 -24.69 -13.46 3.61
N SER A 284 -25.66 -12.88 2.89
CA SER A 284 -27.05 -12.72 3.38
C SER A 284 -27.80 -14.03 3.62
N LYS A 285 -27.25 -15.17 3.18
CA LYS A 285 -27.79 -16.53 3.44
C LYS A 285 -27.12 -17.20 4.65
N HIS A 286 -26.27 -16.48 5.37
CA HIS A 286 -25.44 -17.01 6.45
C HIS A 286 -24.49 -18.12 6.01
N GLU A 287 -24.01 -18.06 4.76
CA GLU A 287 -22.93 -18.93 4.27
C GLU A 287 -21.58 -18.23 4.53
N LEU A 288 -20.60 -18.97 5.07
CA LEU A 288 -19.26 -18.46 5.37
C LEU A 288 -18.40 -18.48 4.11
N LEU A 289 -17.73 -17.37 3.80
CA LEU A 289 -16.72 -17.32 2.76
C LEU A 289 -15.44 -17.98 3.24
N LEU A 290 -15.07 -19.10 2.64
CA LEU A 290 -13.75 -19.71 2.78
C LEU A 290 -12.90 -19.34 1.58
N GLN A 291 -11.64 -19.02 1.84
CA GLN A 291 -10.59 -18.92 0.85
C GLN A 291 -9.69 -20.16 0.97
N GLN A 292 -9.12 -20.59 -0.14
CA GLN A 292 -8.05 -21.57 -0.21
C GLN A 292 -6.78 -20.82 -0.58
N ARG A 293 -5.91 -20.60 0.39
CA ARG A 293 -4.46 -20.36 0.16
C ARG A 293 -3.74 -21.66 0.51
N SER A 294 -2.47 -21.60 0.84
CA SER A 294 -1.86 -22.57 1.76
C SER A 294 -2.60 -22.74 3.13
N ALA A 295 -3.71 -22.01 3.39
CA ALA A 295 -4.59 -22.09 4.57
C ALA A 295 -6.09 -21.85 4.22
N THR A 296 -7.04 -22.20 5.12
CA THR A 296 -8.50 -22.22 4.89
C THR A 296 -9.31 -21.27 5.82
N ASN A 297 -9.62 -20.04 5.36
CA ASN A 297 -10.59 -19.09 5.97
C ASN A 297 -10.87 -17.87 5.08
N THR A 298 -11.65 -16.86 5.49
CA THR A 298 -11.88 -15.68 4.65
C THR A 298 -10.62 -14.82 4.45
N CYS A 299 -9.95 -14.37 5.52
CA CYS A 299 -8.73 -13.55 5.46
C CYS A 299 -8.08 -13.49 6.85
N CYS A 300 -6.82 -13.88 6.96
CA CYS A 300 -5.99 -13.73 8.17
C CYS A 300 -4.78 -12.88 7.86
N SER A 301 -4.47 -11.92 8.72
CA SER A 301 -3.27 -11.11 8.57
C SER A 301 -2.96 -10.32 9.84
N HIS A 302 -2.12 -9.30 9.69
CA HIS A 302 -1.59 -8.50 10.79
C HIS A 302 -1.96 -7.03 10.63
N PRO A 303 -2.39 -6.34 11.71
CA PRO A 303 -2.27 -4.90 11.75
C PRO A 303 -0.79 -4.50 11.71
N LEU A 304 -0.47 -3.51 10.90
CA LEU A 304 0.88 -2.99 10.73
C LEU A 304 1.19 -1.94 11.79
N TYR A 305 2.46 -1.85 12.18
CA TYR A 305 2.94 -0.81 13.10
C TYR A 305 2.98 0.56 12.41
N ARG A 306 1.80 1.17 12.27
CA ARG A 306 1.58 2.49 11.65
C ARG A 306 0.36 3.18 12.26
N ASP A 307 0.33 4.51 12.21
CA ASP A 307 -0.70 5.33 12.87
C ASP A 307 -2.14 4.90 12.58
N SER A 308 -2.45 4.48 11.34
CA SER A 308 -3.80 4.06 10.97
C SER A 308 -4.23 2.71 11.53
N GLU A 309 -3.29 1.87 11.98
CA GLU A 309 -3.54 0.49 12.45
C GLU A 309 -3.15 0.28 13.93
N LEU A 310 -2.56 1.29 14.56
CA LEU A 310 -2.28 1.36 16.01
C LEU A 310 -3.45 1.94 16.84
N ILE A 311 -4.58 2.26 16.22
CA ILE A 311 -5.71 2.90 16.91
C ILE A 311 -6.48 1.86 17.73
N ASP A 312 -6.35 1.91 19.06
CA ASP A 312 -7.04 0.97 19.95
C ASP A 312 -8.54 1.27 20.12
N GLU A 313 -8.96 2.53 19.93
CA GLU A 313 -10.33 2.98 20.16
C GLU A 313 -11.32 2.21 19.28
N ASN A 314 -12.30 1.54 19.90
CA ASN A 314 -13.28 0.66 19.25
C ASN A 314 -12.67 -0.38 18.29
N PHE A 315 -11.44 -0.81 18.56
CA PHE A 315 -10.69 -1.78 17.75
C PHE A 315 -10.47 -1.30 16.31
N LEU A 316 -10.41 0.02 16.11
CA LEU A 316 -10.38 0.64 14.79
C LEU A 316 -9.15 0.21 13.98
N GLY A 317 -7.98 0.10 14.62
CA GLY A 317 -6.74 -0.28 13.95
C GLY A 317 -6.81 -1.66 13.31
N VAL A 318 -7.31 -2.65 14.04
CA VAL A 318 -7.48 -4.03 13.52
C VAL A 318 -8.58 -4.11 12.45
N LYS A 319 -9.65 -3.32 12.56
CA LYS A 319 -10.69 -3.22 11.52
C LYS A 319 -10.16 -2.58 10.23
N ASN A 320 -9.32 -1.54 10.34
CA ASN A 320 -8.66 -0.93 9.19
C ASN A 320 -7.74 -1.93 8.49
N ALA A 321 -6.97 -2.71 9.26
CA ALA A 321 -6.11 -3.76 8.73
C ALA A 321 -6.93 -4.85 8.01
N ALA A 322 -8.05 -5.27 8.60
CA ALA A 322 -8.97 -6.23 7.98
C ALA A 322 -9.55 -5.71 6.66
N GLN A 323 -10.05 -4.46 6.62
CA GLN A 323 -10.56 -3.86 5.39
C GLN A 323 -9.47 -3.78 4.29
N ARG A 324 -8.24 -3.39 4.65
CA ARG A 324 -7.10 -3.39 3.72
C ARG A 324 -6.84 -4.78 3.15
N LYS A 325 -6.76 -5.79 4.01
CA LYS A 325 -6.40 -7.15 3.59
C LYS A 325 -7.49 -7.86 2.81
N LEU A 326 -8.77 -7.56 3.07
CA LEU A 326 -9.87 -8.00 2.22
C LEU A 326 -9.79 -7.41 0.80
N LEU A 327 -9.29 -6.17 0.65
CA LEU A 327 -8.99 -5.61 -0.67
C LEU A 327 -7.79 -6.30 -1.31
N ASP A 328 -6.68 -6.45 -0.58
CA ASP A 328 -5.43 -7.00 -1.10
C ASP A 328 -5.56 -8.47 -1.53
N GLU A 329 -6.30 -9.29 -0.77
CA GLU A 329 -6.44 -10.74 -1.01
C GLU A 329 -7.65 -11.09 -1.87
N LEU A 330 -8.81 -10.49 -1.57
CA LEU A 330 -10.09 -10.87 -2.17
C LEU A 330 -10.65 -9.83 -3.15
N GLY A 331 -9.97 -8.69 -3.31
CA GLY A 331 -10.42 -7.60 -4.17
C GLY A 331 -11.70 -6.93 -3.69
N ILE A 332 -12.04 -7.04 -2.41
CA ILE A 332 -13.27 -6.47 -1.84
C ILE A 332 -13.01 -5.00 -1.48
N PRO A 333 -13.70 -4.04 -2.12
CA PRO A 333 -13.44 -2.64 -1.88
C PRO A 333 -14.06 -2.16 -0.56
N ALA A 334 -13.53 -1.08 0.00
CA ALA A 334 -13.87 -0.58 1.34
C ALA A 334 -15.38 -0.27 1.52
N GLU A 335 -16.07 0.14 0.45
CA GLU A 335 -17.51 0.39 0.45
C GLU A 335 -18.37 -0.86 0.66
N ASP A 336 -17.86 -2.01 0.26
CA ASP A 336 -18.54 -3.30 0.39
C ASP A 336 -18.39 -3.86 1.81
N VAL A 337 -17.37 -3.40 2.54
CA VAL A 337 -17.09 -3.80 3.93
C VAL A 337 -16.79 -2.58 4.83
N PRO A 338 -17.79 -1.72 5.12
CA PRO A 338 -17.58 -0.55 5.96
C PRO A 338 -17.07 -0.92 7.36
N ILE A 339 -16.07 -0.20 7.86
CA ILE A 339 -15.41 -0.45 9.16
C ILE A 339 -16.41 -0.62 10.32
N GLU A 340 -17.45 0.21 10.36
CA GLU A 340 -18.47 0.18 11.43
C GLU A 340 -19.32 -1.11 11.44
N GLN A 341 -19.31 -1.87 10.35
CA GLN A 341 -20.07 -3.12 10.23
C GLN A 341 -19.25 -4.36 10.63
N PHE A 342 -17.95 -4.21 10.90
CA PHE A 342 -17.19 -5.28 11.54
C PHE A 342 -17.60 -5.40 13.00
N ILE A 343 -17.93 -6.63 13.40
CA ILE A 343 -18.33 -7.02 14.74
C ILE A 343 -17.20 -7.85 15.35
N PRO A 344 -16.39 -7.29 16.26
CA PRO A 344 -15.39 -8.05 17.00
C PRO A 344 -16.08 -8.99 17.99
N LEU A 345 -15.79 -10.30 17.91
CA LEU A 345 -16.43 -11.32 18.76
C LEU A 345 -15.55 -11.89 19.85
N GLY A 346 -14.23 -11.88 19.67
CA GLY A 346 -13.32 -12.37 20.67
C GLY A 346 -11.87 -12.11 20.32
N ARG A 347 -10.99 -12.41 21.27
CA ARG A 347 -9.54 -12.44 21.09
C ARG A 347 -9.00 -13.78 21.54
N MET A 348 -8.10 -14.37 20.77
CA MET A 348 -7.43 -15.61 21.15
C MET A 348 -5.92 -15.47 21.12
N LEU A 349 -5.25 -16.05 22.11
CA LEU A 349 -3.80 -16.20 22.12
C LEU A 349 -3.49 -17.65 21.79
N TYR A 350 -2.76 -17.88 20.70
CA TYR A 350 -2.35 -19.21 20.28
C TYR A 350 -0.92 -19.24 19.75
N LYS A 351 -0.35 -20.44 19.71
CA LYS A 351 0.95 -20.72 19.10
C LYS A 351 0.85 -21.96 18.23
N ALA A 352 1.35 -21.91 17.01
CA ALA A 352 1.25 -22.99 16.03
C ALA A 352 2.53 -23.11 15.19
N PRO A 353 3.27 -24.24 15.23
CA PRO A 353 4.34 -24.48 14.27
C PRO A 353 3.76 -24.82 12.89
N SER A 354 4.43 -24.38 11.81
CA SER A 354 4.05 -24.68 10.42
C SER A 354 4.88 -25.84 9.84
N ASP A 355 6.17 -25.63 9.59
CA ASP A 355 7.07 -26.59 8.93
C ASP A 355 8.43 -26.75 9.64
N GLY A 356 8.48 -26.35 10.92
CA GLY A 356 9.66 -26.44 11.79
C GLY A 356 10.47 -25.15 11.83
N LYS A 357 10.66 -24.45 10.70
CA LYS A 357 11.30 -23.13 10.66
C LYS A 357 10.29 -22.02 10.95
N TRP A 358 9.11 -22.13 10.36
CA TRP A 358 8.06 -21.13 10.45
C TRP A 358 6.99 -21.52 11.45
N GLY A 359 6.34 -20.52 12.03
CA GLY A 359 5.19 -20.68 12.89
C GLY A 359 4.47 -19.37 13.16
N GLU A 360 3.43 -19.47 13.96
CA GLU A 360 2.58 -18.37 14.39
C GLU A 360 2.59 -18.32 15.92
N HIS A 361 2.71 -17.13 16.49
CA HIS A 361 2.49 -16.87 17.90
C HIS A 361 1.76 -15.54 18.04
N GLU A 362 0.44 -15.61 18.14
CA GLU A 362 -0.42 -14.48 17.83
C GLU A 362 -1.44 -14.22 18.91
N LEU A 363 -1.73 -12.93 19.09
CA LEU A 363 -2.94 -12.44 19.74
C LEU A 363 -3.93 -12.01 18.65
N ASP A 364 -4.83 -12.91 18.32
CA ASP A 364 -5.69 -12.83 17.15
C ASP A 364 -7.08 -12.26 17.50
N TYR A 365 -7.46 -11.20 16.78
CA TYR A 365 -8.77 -10.57 16.81
C TYR A 365 -9.75 -11.27 15.86
N LEU A 366 -10.84 -11.80 16.41
CA LEU A 366 -11.84 -12.54 15.66
C LEU A 366 -12.96 -11.57 15.21
N LEU A 367 -12.97 -11.23 13.92
CA LEU A 367 -13.82 -10.20 13.33
C LEU A 367 -14.88 -10.81 12.42
N PHE A 368 -16.15 -10.49 12.66
CA PHE A 368 -17.26 -10.93 11.82
C PHE A 368 -17.80 -9.79 10.97
N ILE A 369 -18.26 -10.11 9.77
CA ILE A 369 -19.02 -9.19 8.92
C ILE A 369 -20.03 -9.97 8.07
N VAL A 370 -21.24 -9.41 7.90
CA VAL A 370 -22.31 -10.02 7.09
C VAL A 370 -22.61 -9.13 5.90
N ARG A 371 -22.11 -9.50 4.72
CA ARG A 371 -22.23 -8.73 3.48
C ARG A 371 -22.23 -9.63 2.25
N ASP A 372 -23.09 -9.28 1.30
CA ASP A 372 -22.97 -9.76 -0.07
C ASP A 372 -21.91 -8.89 -0.77
N VAL A 373 -20.78 -9.51 -1.15
CA VAL A 373 -19.63 -8.81 -1.74
C VAL A 373 -19.28 -9.39 -3.10
N LYS A 374 -18.69 -8.55 -3.96
CA LYS A 374 -18.08 -9.01 -5.20
C LYS A 374 -16.63 -9.41 -4.95
N LEU A 375 -16.26 -10.61 -5.37
CA LEU A 375 -14.90 -11.13 -5.21
C LEU A 375 -14.10 -10.91 -6.49
N LEU A 376 -12.88 -10.39 -6.33
CA LEU A 376 -11.84 -10.34 -7.35
C LEU A 376 -10.53 -10.82 -6.71
N PRO A 377 -10.41 -12.13 -6.39
CA PRO A 377 -9.28 -12.64 -5.63
C PRO A 377 -7.96 -12.43 -6.35
N ASN A 378 -6.93 -12.04 -5.61
CA ASN A 378 -5.58 -11.94 -6.12
C ASN A 378 -5.00 -13.36 -6.27
N PRO A 379 -4.65 -13.83 -7.49
CA PRO A 379 -4.20 -15.20 -7.70
C PRO A 379 -2.84 -15.52 -7.06
N ASP A 380 -2.02 -14.50 -6.76
CA ASP A 380 -0.76 -14.68 -6.03
C ASP A 380 -1.01 -15.00 -4.56
N GLU A 381 -2.17 -14.57 -4.05
CA GLU A 381 -2.56 -14.76 -2.68
C GLU A 381 -3.50 -15.98 -2.56
N VAL A 382 -4.62 -15.96 -3.28
CA VAL A 382 -5.75 -16.89 -3.09
C VAL A 382 -5.91 -17.82 -4.29
N ALA A 383 -5.82 -19.13 -4.04
CA ALA A 383 -5.95 -20.17 -5.05
C ALA A 383 -7.41 -20.48 -5.40
N ASP A 384 -8.32 -20.45 -4.43
CA ASP A 384 -9.76 -20.63 -4.66
C ASP A 384 -10.60 -19.95 -3.57
N VAL A 385 -11.89 -19.71 -3.83
CA VAL A 385 -12.84 -19.14 -2.88
C VAL A 385 -14.20 -19.83 -2.98
N LYS A 386 -14.83 -20.08 -1.83
CA LYS A 386 -16.14 -20.74 -1.79
C LYS A 386 -16.96 -20.29 -0.58
N TYR A 387 -18.23 -19.97 -0.83
CA TYR A 387 -19.22 -19.87 0.23
C TYR A 387 -19.68 -21.27 0.66
N VAL A 388 -19.69 -21.51 1.97
CA VAL A 388 -20.13 -22.78 2.55
C VAL A 388 -21.24 -22.56 3.57
N SER A 389 -22.27 -23.40 3.49
CA SER A 389 -23.26 -23.51 4.55
C SER A 389 -22.64 -24.16 5.79
N ARG A 390 -23.37 -24.11 6.91
CA ARG A 390 -22.98 -24.76 8.16
C ARG A 390 -22.75 -26.27 7.98
N GLU A 391 -23.66 -26.93 7.26
CA GLU A 391 -23.58 -28.36 6.98
C GLU A 391 -22.39 -28.69 6.10
N GLN A 392 -22.14 -27.86 5.07
CA GLN A 392 -20.99 -28.01 4.18
C GLN A 392 -19.66 -27.83 4.93
N LEU A 393 -19.59 -26.87 5.87
CA LEU A 393 -18.42 -26.71 6.72
C LEU A 393 -18.21 -27.93 7.63
N GLN A 394 -19.27 -28.45 8.26
CA GLN A 394 -19.18 -29.66 9.09
C GLN A 394 -18.73 -30.88 8.29
N GLU A 395 -19.17 -31.02 7.04
CA GLU A 395 -18.69 -32.06 6.14
C GLU A 395 -17.21 -31.88 5.81
N LEU A 396 -16.78 -30.65 5.49
CA LEU A 396 -15.39 -30.32 5.21
C LEU A 396 -14.47 -30.64 6.39
N ILE A 397 -14.89 -30.34 7.62
CA ILE A 397 -14.18 -30.68 8.85
C ILE A 397 -14.04 -32.21 8.99
N LYS A 398 -15.13 -32.96 8.78
CA LYS A 398 -15.09 -34.43 8.85
C LYS A 398 -14.11 -35.03 7.83
N LYS A 399 -14.09 -34.50 6.61
CA LYS A 399 -13.14 -34.93 5.57
C LYS A 399 -11.70 -34.62 5.97
N ALA A 400 -11.44 -33.43 6.52
CA ALA A 400 -10.12 -33.06 7.02
C ALA A 400 -9.65 -33.99 8.16
N ASP A 401 -10.53 -34.27 9.13
CA ASP A 401 -10.25 -35.19 10.25
C ASP A 401 -9.99 -36.63 9.79
N ALA A 402 -10.69 -37.07 8.73
CA ALA A 402 -10.50 -38.39 8.13
C ALA A 402 -9.28 -38.47 7.18
N GLY A 403 -8.62 -37.35 6.89
CA GLY A 403 -7.54 -37.27 5.91
C GLY A 403 -7.99 -37.51 4.46
N GLU A 404 -9.28 -37.29 4.18
CA GLU A 404 -9.87 -37.50 2.86
C GLU A 404 -9.66 -36.30 1.94
N GLU A 405 -9.55 -36.56 0.63
CA GLU A 405 -9.47 -35.53 -0.42
C GLU A 405 -8.32 -34.52 -0.29
N GLY A 406 -7.34 -34.79 0.59
CA GLY A 406 -6.20 -33.90 0.84
C GLY A 406 -6.58 -32.58 1.53
N VAL A 407 -7.77 -32.50 2.13
CA VAL A 407 -8.25 -31.28 2.80
C VAL A 407 -7.44 -31.05 4.07
N LYS A 408 -6.87 -29.86 4.21
CA LYS A 408 -6.17 -29.41 5.42
C LYS A 408 -6.80 -28.13 5.95
N LEU A 409 -6.98 -28.08 7.27
CA LEU A 409 -7.40 -26.88 7.98
C LEU A 409 -6.18 -26.20 8.59
N SER A 410 -6.15 -24.86 8.57
CA SER A 410 -5.13 -24.15 9.34
C SER A 410 -5.35 -24.39 10.83
N PRO A 411 -4.27 -24.46 11.64
CA PRO A 411 -4.39 -24.73 13.07
C PRO A 411 -5.30 -23.74 13.79
N TRP A 412 -5.14 -22.45 13.50
CA TRP A 412 -5.95 -21.40 14.12
C TRP A 412 -7.44 -21.49 13.72
N PHE A 413 -7.76 -21.88 12.47
CA PHE A 413 -9.17 -22.01 12.04
C PHE A 413 -9.83 -23.17 12.78
N ARG A 414 -9.09 -24.27 12.98
CA ARG A 414 -9.54 -25.40 13.79
C ARG A 414 -9.84 -24.98 15.22
N LEU A 415 -8.97 -24.18 15.85
CA LEU A 415 -9.20 -23.64 17.18
C LEU A 415 -10.50 -22.82 17.25
N VAL A 416 -10.76 -21.95 16.27
CA VAL A 416 -11.99 -21.15 16.27
C VAL A 416 -13.22 -22.02 16.03
N VAL A 417 -13.15 -23.00 15.13
CA VAL A 417 -14.24 -23.95 14.85
C VAL A 417 -14.64 -24.71 16.11
N ASP A 418 -13.66 -25.25 16.82
CA ASP A 418 -13.89 -26.17 17.95
C ASP A 418 -14.37 -25.44 19.21
N ASN A 419 -14.00 -24.17 19.36
CA ASN A 419 -14.28 -23.40 20.58
C ASN A 419 -15.43 -22.40 20.42
N PHE A 420 -15.63 -21.83 19.24
CA PHE A 420 -16.48 -20.64 19.08
C PHE A 420 -17.44 -20.67 17.90
N LEU A 421 -16.96 -21.03 16.70
CA LEU A 421 -17.64 -20.72 15.44
C LEU A 421 -19.06 -21.25 15.39
N MET A 422 -19.29 -22.48 15.84
CA MET A 422 -20.62 -23.10 15.78
C MET A 422 -21.64 -22.37 16.66
N LYS A 423 -21.21 -21.86 17.83
CA LYS A 423 -22.06 -21.07 18.72
C LYS A 423 -22.29 -19.67 18.14
N TRP A 424 -21.27 -19.05 17.57
CA TRP A 424 -21.41 -17.75 16.90
C TRP A 424 -22.34 -17.83 15.69
N TRP A 425 -22.30 -18.93 14.95
CA TRP A 425 -23.23 -19.19 13.84
C TRP A 425 -24.69 -19.24 14.32
N ASP A 426 -24.97 -19.83 15.49
CA ASP A 426 -26.33 -19.80 16.07
C ASP A 426 -26.80 -18.37 16.37
N HIS A 427 -25.90 -17.52 16.84
CA HIS A 427 -26.21 -16.11 17.11
C HIS A 427 -26.39 -15.31 15.81
N LEU A 428 -25.59 -15.62 14.78
CA LEU A 428 -25.72 -15.05 13.45
C LEU A 428 -27.11 -15.32 12.87
N GLU A 429 -27.55 -16.59 12.86
CA GLU A 429 -28.86 -17.00 12.34
C GLU A 429 -30.04 -16.36 13.10
N LYS A 430 -29.84 -16.05 14.39
CA LYS A 430 -30.84 -15.40 15.24
C LYS A 430 -30.78 -13.87 15.20
N GLY A 431 -29.79 -13.27 14.53
CA GLY A 431 -29.56 -11.82 14.53
C GLY A 431 -29.10 -11.26 15.89
N THR A 432 -28.46 -12.08 16.72
CA THR A 432 -28.03 -11.75 18.10
C THR A 432 -26.50 -11.78 18.26
N LEU A 433 -25.75 -11.61 17.17
CA LEU A 433 -24.30 -11.76 17.15
C LEU A 433 -23.56 -10.88 18.18
N ALA A 434 -24.07 -9.68 18.45
CA ALA A 434 -23.53 -8.77 19.46
C ALA A 434 -23.58 -9.35 20.90
N GLU A 435 -24.52 -10.25 21.20
CA GLU A 435 -24.61 -10.91 22.51
C GLU A 435 -23.52 -11.96 22.72
N ALA A 436 -22.92 -12.44 21.62
CA ALA A 436 -21.87 -13.44 21.64
C ALA A 436 -20.46 -12.85 21.79
N ALA A 437 -20.34 -11.52 21.72
CA ALA A 437 -19.07 -10.81 21.76
C ALA A 437 -18.47 -10.83 23.17
N ASP A 438 -17.23 -11.34 23.29
CA ASP A 438 -16.40 -11.22 24.49
C ASP A 438 -15.04 -10.62 24.13
N MET A 439 -14.99 -9.29 24.11
CA MET A 439 -13.74 -8.56 23.89
C MET A 439 -12.93 -8.35 25.17
N LYS A 440 -13.43 -8.76 26.34
CA LYS A 440 -12.71 -8.58 27.61
C LYS A 440 -11.74 -9.74 27.86
N THR A 441 -12.16 -10.95 27.53
CA THR A 441 -11.34 -12.15 27.69
C THR A 441 -10.35 -12.30 26.52
N ILE A 442 -9.11 -12.70 26.84
CA ILE A 442 -8.16 -13.23 25.86
C ILE A 442 -8.14 -14.75 26.05
N HIS A 443 -8.72 -15.48 25.10
CA HIS A 443 -8.84 -16.93 25.16
C HIS A 443 -7.51 -17.60 24.82
N ARG A 444 -6.86 -18.21 25.80
CA ARG A 444 -5.57 -18.91 25.60
C ARG A 444 -5.84 -20.32 25.10
N LEU A 445 -5.57 -20.54 23.82
CA LEU A 445 -5.83 -21.81 23.15
C LEU A 445 -4.52 -22.51 22.81
N LYS A 446 -4.53 -23.84 22.91
CA LYS A 446 -3.39 -24.69 22.59
C LYS A 446 -3.82 -25.67 21.50
N ASN A 447 -3.03 -25.73 20.43
CA ASN A 447 -3.18 -26.73 19.38
C ASN A 447 -2.81 -28.13 19.87
#